data_AF-A0A3N5M6A3-F1
#
_entry.id   AF-A0A3N5M6A3-F1
#
_cell.length_a   1.000
_cell.length_b   1.000
_cell.length_c   1.000
_cell.angle_alpha   90.00
_cell.angle_beta   90.00
_cell.angle_gamma   90.00
#
_symmetry.space_group_name_H-M   'P 1'
#
loop_
_entity.id
_entity.type
_entity.pdbx_description
1 polymer ?
#
loop_
_entity_poly.entity_id
_entity_poly.type
_entity_poly.pdbx_seq_one_letter_code
_entity_poly.pdbx_strand_id
1 'polypeptide(L)'
;MTELSTHRTLKISNVSRRQLLKGVAASGGLVLLAQLSGVKGALAGYPTGASAMPNGVVSDPKVFVSIGNDGIVSIVAARAEMGTGAARTALPMMLADELGADWARVRVVQSPGDEKTYGNQDTDGSRSVRHFIQPMRQCGAAARQMLESAAAKKWGVNVSEVETQVHEVVHKPSGRKLGFGELAADAAAQPVPADDKIKLKDASAFRYIGKGNVRPTDQVDITTGHATYGQDVVLPGMKFAVIARPPVVGGKVASL
;
A
#
# COMPACT_ATOMS: atom_id res chain seq x y z
N MET A 1 -41.31 -19.29 -16.86
CA MET A 1 -40.71 -17.97 -17.14
C MET A 1 -41.19 -17.02 -16.07
N THR A 2 -40.38 -16.80 -15.04
CA THR A 2 -40.66 -15.82 -13.99
C THR A 2 -39.33 -15.22 -13.58
N GLU A 3 -38.99 -14.07 -14.15
CA GLU A 3 -37.87 -13.24 -13.67
C GLU A 3 -38.45 -11.99 -13.01
N LEU A 4 -38.13 -11.85 -11.72
CA LEU A 4 -38.38 -10.68 -10.90
C LEU A 4 -37.31 -9.63 -11.19
N SER A 5 -37.66 -8.59 -11.96
CA SER A 5 -36.86 -7.36 -12.05
C SER A 5 -37.16 -6.47 -10.84
N THR A 6 -36.23 -6.43 -9.87
CA THR A 6 -36.26 -5.46 -8.77
C THR A 6 -35.65 -4.14 -9.26
N HIS A 7 -36.49 -3.22 -9.72
CA HIS A 7 -36.08 -1.85 -10.00
C HIS A 7 -35.70 -1.14 -8.69
N ARG A 8 -34.40 -0.88 -8.51
CA ARG A 8 -33.87 -0.10 -7.41
C ARG A 8 -34.14 1.39 -7.69
N THR A 9 -35.17 1.96 -7.05
CA THR A 9 -35.51 3.38 -7.21
C THR A 9 -34.41 4.27 -6.63
N LEU A 10 -33.63 4.93 -7.48
CA LEU A 10 -32.66 5.94 -7.08
C LEU A 10 -33.39 7.21 -6.64
N LYS A 11 -33.35 7.52 -5.35
CA LYS A 11 -33.93 8.75 -4.79
C LYS A 11 -32.92 9.90 -4.90
N ILE A 12 -32.97 10.63 -6.01
CA ILE A 12 -32.15 11.84 -6.18
C ILE A 12 -32.72 12.93 -5.28
N SER A 13 -31.95 13.33 -4.26
CA SER A 13 -32.35 14.36 -3.31
C SER A 13 -31.56 15.64 -3.61
N ASN A 14 -32.26 16.72 -4.01
CA ASN A 14 -31.62 18.01 -4.25
C ASN A 14 -31.41 18.76 -2.92
N VAL A 15 -30.25 18.55 -2.30
CA VAL A 15 -29.87 19.22 -1.05
C VAL A 15 -29.19 20.55 -1.39
N SER A 16 -29.92 21.66 -1.26
CA SER A 16 -29.35 22.99 -1.47
C SER A 16 -29.02 23.68 -0.14
N ARG A 17 -27.85 24.34 -0.08
CA ARG A 17 -27.41 25.16 1.08
C ARG A 17 -28.47 26.19 1.49
N ARG A 18 -29.19 26.76 0.51
CA ARG A 18 -30.24 27.76 0.73
C ARG A 18 -31.46 27.19 1.45
N GLN A 19 -31.88 25.96 1.15
CA GLN A 19 -33.01 25.33 1.84
C GLN A 19 -32.65 24.97 3.29
N LEU A 20 -31.43 24.50 3.53
CA LEU A 20 -30.94 24.23 4.88
C LEU A 20 -30.92 25.52 5.74
N LEU A 21 -30.36 26.61 5.21
CA LEU A 21 -30.32 27.89 5.91
C LEU A 21 -31.71 28.48 6.18
N LYS A 22 -32.65 28.33 5.24
CA LYS A 22 -34.05 28.74 5.46
C LYS A 22 -34.72 27.92 6.56
N GLY A 23 -34.49 26.61 6.59
CA GLY A 23 -35.03 25.72 7.63
C GLY A 23 -34.48 26.04 9.02
N VAL A 24 -33.19 26.34 9.13
CA VAL A 24 -32.53 26.73 10.40
C VAL A 24 -32.98 28.12 10.87
N ALA A 25 -33.14 29.07 9.95
CA ALA A 25 -33.63 30.41 10.28
C ALA A 25 -35.09 30.39 10.76
N ALA A 26 -35.93 29.49 10.22
CA ALA A 26 -37.33 29.36 10.63
C ALA A 26 -37.53 28.71 12.00
N SER A 27 -36.55 27.94 12.51
CA SER A 27 -36.65 27.22 13.79
C SER A 27 -36.00 27.94 14.97
N GLY A 28 -35.39 29.13 14.76
CA GLY A 28 -34.88 29.99 15.83
C GLY A 28 -33.75 29.40 16.69
N GLY A 29 -33.13 28.30 16.27
CA GLY A 29 -32.14 27.56 17.06
C GLY A 29 -30.73 27.57 16.46
N LEU A 30 -29.72 27.67 17.33
CA LEU A 30 -28.32 27.42 17.01
C LEU A 30 -28.12 25.91 16.72
N VAL A 31 -27.99 25.53 15.44
CA VAL A 31 -27.71 24.13 15.05
C VAL A 31 -26.20 23.88 15.10
N LEU A 32 -25.73 23.37 16.24
CA LEU A 32 -24.30 23.12 16.48
C LEU A 32 -23.77 21.83 15.86
N LEU A 33 -24.59 20.96 15.26
CA LEU A 33 -24.16 19.82 14.44
C LEU A 33 -25.41 19.16 13.81
N ALA A 34 -25.69 19.47 12.54
CA ALA A 34 -26.59 18.64 11.75
C ALA A 34 -25.81 17.40 11.28
N GLN A 35 -25.76 16.37 12.12
CA GLN A 35 -25.34 15.04 11.69
C GLN A 35 -26.36 14.56 10.66
N LEU A 36 -26.03 14.68 9.37
CA LEU A 36 -26.77 14.03 8.30
C LEU A 36 -26.67 12.51 8.52
N SER A 37 -27.69 11.95 9.16
CA SER A 37 -27.94 10.51 9.24
C SER A 37 -28.03 9.96 7.81
N GLY A 38 -26.89 9.58 7.26
CA GLY A 38 -26.72 9.22 5.84
C GLY A 38 -25.28 9.26 5.35
N VAL A 39 -24.37 9.95 6.07
CA VAL A 39 -22.94 10.03 5.70
C VAL A 39 -22.13 8.80 6.18
N LYS A 40 -22.77 7.77 6.76
CA LYS A 40 -22.09 6.49 7.03
C LYS A 40 -21.53 5.83 5.76
N GLY A 41 -22.04 6.18 4.57
CA GLY A 41 -21.52 5.72 3.29
C GLY A 41 -20.38 6.56 2.71
N ALA A 42 -20.15 7.79 3.17
CA ALA A 42 -19.05 8.64 2.66
C ALA A 42 -17.70 8.35 3.33
N LEU A 43 -17.71 7.57 4.42
CA LEU A 43 -16.52 7.03 5.07
C LEU A 43 -16.26 5.56 4.70
N ALA A 44 -17.13 4.94 3.89
CA ALA A 44 -16.77 3.67 3.25
C ALA A 44 -15.62 3.98 2.29
N GLY A 45 -14.45 3.39 2.53
CA GLY A 45 -13.29 3.57 1.66
C GLY A 45 -13.68 3.37 0.21
N TYR A 46 -13.22 4.26 -0.68
CA TYR A 46 -13.47 4.14 -2.11
C TYR A 46 -13.11 2.72 -2.56
N PRO A 47 -14.06 1.93 -3.08
CA PRO A 47 -13.78 0.55 -3.46
C PRO A 47 -12.81 0.59 -4.63
N THR A 48 -11.54 0.30 -4.35
CA THR A 48 -10.45 0.38 -5.32
C THR A 48 -10.58 -0.68 -6.41
N GLY A 49 -11.37 -1.73 -6.16
CA GLY A 49 -11.46 -2.92 -7.00
C GLY A 49 -10.40 -3.97 -6.68
N ALA A 50 -9.50 -3.70 -5.73
CA ALA A 50 -8.37 -4.57 -5.42
C ALA A 50 -8.81 -5.98 -4.96
N SER A 51 -9.81 -6.07 -4.08
CA SER A 51 -10.33 -7.35 -3.59
C SER A 51 -11.07 -8.18 -4.65
N ALA A 52 -11.43 -7.57 -5.79
CA ALA A 52 -12.11 -8.26 -6.89
C ALA A 52 -11.13 -8.83 -7.94
N MET A 53 -9.82 -8.51 -7.81
CA MET A 53 -8.80 -9.09 -8.67
C MET A 53 -8.56 -10.57 -8.32
N PRO A 54 -8.09 -11.40 -9.28
CA PRO A 54 -7.59 -12.73 -8.98
C PRO A 54 -6.58 -12.69 -7.83
N ASN A 55 -6.75 -13.58 -6.84
CA ASN A 55 -5.94 -13.65 -5.61
C ASN A 55 -5.93 -12.38 -4.73
N GLY A 56 -6.71 -11.35 -5.09
CA GLY A 56 -6.97 -10.17 -4.28
C GLY A 56 -5.70 -9.45 -3.81
N VAL A 57 -5.71 -9.07 -2.53
CA VAL A 57 -4.59 -8.39 -1.87
C VAL A 57 -4.18 -9.18 -0.63
N VAL A 58 -2.87 -9.28 -0.41
CA VAL A 58 -2.29 -9.77 0.84
C VAL A 58 -1.66 -8.59 1.60
N SER A 59 -1.90 -8.52 2.91
CA SER A 59 -1.37 -7.49 3.81
C SER A 59 -0.70 -8.09 5.05
N ASP A 60 0.01 -9.21 4.87
CA ASP A 60 0.76 -9.87 5.94
C ASP A 60 2.21 -9.34 5.99
N PRO A 61 2.64 -8.64 7.05
CA PRO A 61 4.03 -8.18 7.17
C PRO A 61 5.05 -9.32 7.10
N LYS A 62 4.71 -10.55 7.52
CA LYS A 62 5.64 -11.69 7.47
C LYS A 62 5.95 -12.15 6.04
N VAL A 63 5.12 -11.76 5.07
CA VAL A 63 5.34 -12.01 3.64
C VAL A 63 6.13 -10.88 2.99
N PHE A 64 5.86 -9.62 3.39
CA PHE A 64 6.36 -8.45 2.69
C PHE A 64 7.63 -7.82 3.26
N VAL A 65 7.94 -8.07 4.53
CA VAL A 65 9.12 -7.46 5.18
C VAL A 65 9.90 -8.49 5.99
N SER A 66 11.22 -8.43 5.86
CA SER A 66 12.18 -9.11 6.73
C SER A 66 13.23 -8.13 7.22
N ILE A 67 13.76 -8.39 8.42
CA ILE A 67 14.77 -7.55 9.05
C ILE A 67 15.93 -8.45 9.45
N GLY A 68 17.12 -8.15 8.93
CA GLY A 68 18.35 -8.86 9.31
C GLY A 68 18.83 -8.45 10.70
N ASN A 69 19.67 -9.28 11.32
CA ASN A 69 20.31 -8.95 12.60
C ASN A 69 21.26 -7.73 12.48
N ASP A 70 21.69 -7.40 11.27
CA ASP A 70 22.42 -6.18 10.90
C ASP A 70 21.51 -4.94 10.78
N GLY A 71 20.20 -5.11 10.96
CA GLY A 71 19.18 -4.09 10.83
C GLY A 71 18.73 -3.82 9.40
N ILE A 72 19.29 -4.47 8.37
CA ILE A 72 18.84 -4.24 6.99
C ILE A 72 17.39 -4.71 6.83
N VAL A 73 16.54 -3.80 6.34
CA VAL A 73 15.12 -4.08 6.10
C VAL A 73 14.97 -4.50 4.64
N SER A 74 14.61 -5.75 4.38
CA SER A 74 14.31 -6.22 3.03
C SER A 74 12.79 -6.19 2.80
N ILE A 75 12.34 -5.46 1.77
CA ILE A 75 10.93 -5.31 1.41
C ILE A 75 10.67 -5.97 0.06
N VAL A 76 9.66 -6.82 0.01
CA VAL A 76 9.28 -7.54 -1.20
C VAL A 76 8.41 -6.65 -2.10
N ALA A 77 8.83 -6.50 -3.36
CA ALA A 77 8.02 -5.96 -4.44
C ALA A 77 7.20 -7.11 -5.07
N ALA A 78 5.91 -7.18 -4.73
CA ALA A 78 5.01 -8.23 -5.21
C ALA A 78 4.62 -8.05 -6.68
N ARG A 79 4.32 -6.81 -7.10
CA ARG A 79 3.85 -6.53 -8.46
C ARG A 79 5.00 -6.52 -9.46
N ALA A 80 4.70 -6.80 -10.72
CA ALA A 80 5.67 -6.69 -11.80
C ALA A 80 6.14 -5.23 -11.98
N GLU A 81 7.45 -5.02 -12.04
CA GLU A 81 8.00 -3.72 -12.43
C GLU A 81 8.12 -3.63 -13.95
N MET A 82 7.61 -2.54 -14.51
CA MET A 82 7.56 -2.27 -15.96
C MET A 82 8.13 -0.88 -16.31
N GLY A 83 8.90 -0.28 -15.39
CA GLY A 83 9.55 1.02 -15.56
C GLY A 83 8.77 2.19 -14.93
N THR A 84 7.66 1.90 -14.25
CA THR A 84 6.84 2.93 -13.58
C THR A 84 7.39 3.32 -12.20
N GLY A 85 8.19 2.44 -11.59
CA GLY A 85 8.66 2.56 -10.21
C GLY A 85 7.59 2.29 -9.16
N ALA A 86 6.36 1.96 -9.56
CA ALA A 86 5.26 1.73 -8.63
C ALA A 86 5.54 0.48 -7.76
N ALA A 87 6.04 -0.59 -8.36
CA ALA A 87 6.24 -1.87 -7.69
C ALA A 87 7.51 -1.88 -6.83
N ARG A 88 8.61 -1.36 -7.37
CA ARG A 88 9.94 -1.45 -6.73
C ARG A 88 10.39 -0.20 -5.98
N THR A 89 9.65 0.91 -6.08
CA THR A 89 9.93 2.12 -5.29
C THR A 89 8.73 2.52 -4.45
N ALA A 90 7.59 2.86 -5.07
CA ALA A 90 6.49 3.52 -4.37
C ALA A 90 5.87 2.65 -3.27
N LEU A 91 5.54 1.40 -3.58
CA LEU A 91 4.94 0.46 -2.62
C LEU A 91 5.89 0.09 -1.46
N PRO A 92 7.17 -0.28 -1.69
CA PRO A 92 8.13 -0.48 -0.62
C PRO A 92 8.38 0.78 0.23
N MET A 93 8.41 1.96 -0.40
CA MET A 93 8.58 3.23 0.30
C MET A 93 7.42 3.50 1.26
N MET A 94 6.18 3.18 0.89
CA MET A 94 5.01 3.32 1.78
C MET A 94 5.12 2.42 3.01
N LEU A 95 5.58 1.17 2.83
CA LEU A 95 5.83 0.25 3.94
C LEU A 95 6.96 0.76 4.84
N ALA A 96 8.08 1.18 4.25
CA ALA A 96 9.23 1.71 4.97
C ALA A 96 8.87 2.96 5.80
N ASP A 97 8.04 3.85 5.24
CA ASP A 97 7.57 5.05 5.93
C ASP A 97 6.74 4.68 7.17
N GLU A 98 5.77 3.78 7.03
CA GLU A 98 4.95 3.29 8.16
C GLU A 98 5.78 2.55 9.20
N LEU A 99 6.72 1.71 8.76
CA LEU A 99 7.65 0.98 9.63
C LEU A 99 8.56 1.94 10.42
N GLY A 100 8.89 3.11 9.86
CA GLY A 100 9.94 3.98 10.40
C GLY A 100 11.35 3.56 9.96
N ALA A 101 11.48 2.76 8.90
CA ALA A 101 12.77 2.37 8.37
C ALA A 101 13.50 3.55 7.72
N ASP A 102 14.81 3.63 7.93
CA ASP A 102 15.69 4.45 7.09
C ASP A 102 15.78 3.83 5.69
N TRP A 103 15.39 4.59 4.66
CA TRP A 103 15.41 4.14 3.27
C TRP A 103 16.82 3.75 2.80
N ALA A 104 17.87 4.37 3.33
CA ALA A 104 19.26 4.00 3.02
C ALA A 104 19.62 2.58 3.52
N ARG A 105 18.83 2.02 4.43
CA ARG A 105 18.98 0.67 4.99
C ARG A 105 17.88 -0.28 4.52
N VAL A 106 17.13 0.11 3.48
CA VAL A 106 16.11 -0.72 2.84
C VAL A 106 16.69 -1.39 1.60
N ARG A 107 16.45 -2.70 1.45
CA ARG A 107 16.70 -3.46 0.24
C ARG A 107 15.39 -3.89 -0.38
N VAL A 108 15.13 -3.53 -1.63
CA VAL A 108 13.94 -4.00 -2.34
C VAL A 108 14.25 -5.30 -3.08
N VAL A 109 13.43 -6.33 -2.86
CA VAL A 109 13.59 -7.66 -3.46
C VAL A 109 12.38 -7.95 -4.34
N GLN A 110 12.60 -8.41 -5.58
CA GLN A 110 11.49 -8.83 -6.44
C GLN A 110 10.96 -10.18 -5.96
N SER A 111 9.63 -10.30 -5.84
CA SER A 111 8.97 -11.58 -5.59
C SER A 111 9.03 -12.52 -6.81
N PRO A 112 8.98 -13.85 -6.61
CA PRO A 112 8.64 -14.78 -7.68
C PRO A 112 7.17 -14.59 -8.10
N GLY A 113 6.79 -15.11 -9.27
CA GLY A 113 5.39 -15.21 -9.69
C GLY A 113 4.64 -16.27 -8.86
N ASP A 114 4.07 -15.85 -7.73
CA ASP A 114 3.27 -16.65 -6.80
C ASP A 114 2.13 -15.79 -6.21
N GLU A 115 1.04 -15.65 -6.96
CA GLU A 115 -0.09 -14.83 -6.52
C GLU A 115 -0.80 -15.39 -5.28
N LYS A 116 -0.61 -16.68 -4.96
CA LYS A 116 -1.20 -17.28 -3.75
C LYS A 116 -0.57 -16.72 -2.48
N THR A 117 0.75 -16.50 -2.51
CA THR A 117 1.49 -15.92 -1.38
C THR A 117 1.42 -14.40 -1.37
N TYR A 118 1.59 -13.76 -2.53
CA TYR A 118 1.79 -12.31 -2.62
C TYR A 118 0.54 -11.52 -3.01
N GLY A 119 -0.58 -12.20 -3.28
CA GLY A 119 -1.78 -11.59 -3.86
C GLY A 119 -1.60 -11.27 -5.34
N ASN A 120 -2.50 -10.47 -5.92
CA ASN A 120 -2.42 -10.12 -7.34
C ASN A 120 -1.07 -9.44 -7.69
N GLN A 121 -0.35 -9.99 -8.68
CA GLN A 121 0.97 -9.50 -9.11
C GLN A 121 0.96 -8.85 -10.49
N ASP A 122 -0.17 -8.94 -11.21
CA ASP A 122 -0.42 -8.24 -12.47
C ASP A 122 -0.02 -6.75 -12.41
N THR A 123 0.28 -6.10 -13.51
CA THR A 123 0.50 -4.64 -13.53
C THR A 123 -0.15 -4.05 -14.75
N ASP A 124 -1.37 -3.58 -14.57
CA ASP A 124 -2.19 -2.98 -15.59
C ASP A 124 -3.05 -1.83 -15.03
N GLY A 125 -3.78 -1.17 -15.93
CA GLY A 125 -4.91 -0.29 -15.58
C GLY A 125 -4.60 0.85 -14.60
N SER A 126 -3.33 1.22 -14.42
CA SER A 126 -2.87 2.17 -13.39
C SER A 126 -3.35 1.80 -11.97
N ARG A 127 -3.33 0.50 -11.63
CA ARG A 127 -3.92 -0.03 -10.39
C ARG A 127 -2.96 -0.19 -9.23
N SER A 128 -1.65 -0.37 -9.46
CA SER A 128 -0.67 -0.75 -8.43
C SER A 128 -0.73 0.10 -7.15
N VAL A 129 -0.54 1.42 -7.24
CA VAL A 129 -0.62 2.29 -6.05
C VAL A 129 -2.06 2.36 -5.50
N ARG A 130 -3.05 2.48 -6.38
CA ARG A 130 -4.47 2.61 -5.95
C ARG A 130 -4.95 1.40 -5.15
N HIS A 131 -4.50 0.21 -5.52
CA HIS A 131 -4.90 -1.04 -4.88
C HIS A 131 -4.07 -1.34 -3.63
N PHE A 132 -2.77 -1.02 -3.62
CA PHE A 132 -1.83 -1.54 -2.62
C PHE A 132 -1.28 -0.49 -1.65
N ILE A 133 -1.65 0.80 -1.77
CA ILE A 133 -1.23 1.82 -0.80
C ILE A 133 -1.63 1.44 0.63
N GLN A 134 -2.90 1.07 0.85
CA GLN A 134 -3.40 0.73 2.17
C GLN A 134 -2.81 -0.59 2.71
N PRO A 135 -2.78 -1.68 1.92
CA PRO A 135 -2.11 -2.93 2.28
C PRO A 135 -0.64 -2.76 2.68
N MET A 136 0.15 -2.04 1.88
CA MET A 136 1.58 -1.85 2.18
C MET A 136 1.77 -0.98 3.42
N ARG A 137 0.90 0.01 3.64
CA ARG A 137 0.90 0.78 4.88
C ARG A 137 0.54 -0.06 6.09
N GLN A 138 -0.44 -0.96 5.98
CA GLN A 138 -0.81 -1.91 7.03
C GLN A 138 0.34 -2.85 7.38
N CYS A 139 1.03 -3.42 6.38
CA CYS A 139 2.23 -4.23 6.61
C CYS A 139 3.30 -3.45 7.40
N GLY A 140 3.58 -2.21 7.00
CA GLY A 140 4.60 -1.39 7.67
C GLY A 140 4.21 -1.06 9.12
N ALA A 141 2.95 -0.69 9.35
CA ALA A 141 2.45 -0.36 10.67
C ALA A 141 2.37 -1.59 11.60
N ALA A 142 1.98 -2.75 11.07
CA ALA A 142 1.97 -4.00 11.82
C ALA A 142 3.39 -4.42 12.24
N ALA A 143 4.35 -4.37 11.31
CA ALA A 143 5.76 -4.64 11.61
C ALA A 143 6.33 -3.65 12.65
N ARG A 144 5.97 -2.36 12.56
CA ARG A 144 6.31 -1.35 13.58
C ARG A 144 5.78 -1.73 14.96
N GLN A 145 4.50 -2.08 15.06
CA GLN A 145 3.88 -2.47 16.33
C GLN A 145 4.50 -3.75 16.91
N MET A 146 4.92 -4.70 16.06
CA MET A 146 5.65 -5.90 16.48
C MET A 146 7.02 -5.54 17.08
N LEU A 147 7.76 -4.60 16.46
CA LEU A 147 9.03 -4.09 17.02
C LEU A 147 8.82 -3.35 18.35
N GLU A 148 7.83 -2.48 18.44
CA GLU A 148 7.48 -1.75 19.68
C GLU A 148 7.12 -2.72 20.80
N SER A 149 6.33 -3.75 20.49
CA SER A 149 5.94 -4.79 21.45
C SER A 149 7.13 -5.64 21.91
N ALA A 150 8.03 -5.99 20.99
CA ALA A 150 9.27 -6.70 21.32
C ALA A 150 10.18 -5.88 22.24
N ALA A 151 10.36 -4.58 21.93
CA ALA A 151 11.15 -3.67 22.77
C ALA A 151 10.54 -3.47 24.15
N ALA A 152 9.22 -3.25 24.23
CA ALA A 152 8.49 -3.12 25.49
C ALA A 152 8.69 -4.35 26.38
N LYS A 153 8.56 -5.55 25.81
CA LYS A 153 8.80 -6.82 26.50
C LYS A 153 10.25 -6.95 26.98
N LYS A 154 11.22 -6.62 26.13
CA LYS A 154 12.67 -6.68 26.47
C LYS A 154 13.03 -5.71 27.59
N TRP A 155 12.38 -4.56 27.66
CA TRP A 155 12.61 -3.56 28.69
C TRP A 155 11.75 -3.71 29.95
N GLY A 156 10.72 -4.55 29.92
CA GLY A 156 9.76 -4.72 31.02
C GLY A 156 8.89 -3.48 31.25
N VAL A 157 8.50 -2.77 30.19
CA VAL A 157 7.75 -1.50 30.25
C VAL A 157 6.42 -1.59 29.48
N ASN A 158 5.56 -0.59 29.61
CA ASN A 158 4.31 -0.54 28.85
C ASN A 158 4.59 -0.16 27.39
N VAL A 159 3.96 -0.83 26.43
CA VAL A 159 4.12 -0.53 24.99
C VAL A 159 3.69 0.90 24.64
N SER A 160 2.79 1.52 25.43
CA SER A 160 2.41 2.92 25.24
C SER A 160 3.56 3.92 25.48
N GLU A 161 4.61 3.50 26.18
CA GLU A 161 5.81 4.29 26.46
C GLU A 161 6.90 4.10 25.41
N VAL A 162 6.65 3.22 24.42
CA VAL A 162 7.60 2.84 23.38
C VAL A 162 7.16 3.43 22.04
N GLU A 163 8.12 3.93 21.28
CA GLU A 163 7.87 4.52 19.97
C GLU A 163 8.99 4.20 19.00
N THR A 164 8.62 3.86 17.78
CA THR A 164 9.57 3.72 16.68
C THR A 164 9.96 5.09 16.13
N GLN A 165 11.26 5.36 16.11
CA GLN A 165 11.88 6.49 15.42
C GLN A 165 12.55 6.01 14.14
N VAL A 166 13.56 6.73 13.65
CA VAL A 166 14.26 6.40 12.40
C VAL A 166 15.13 5.17 12.62
N HIS A 167 14.63 4.01 12.20
CA HIS A 167 15.35 2.74 12.20
C HIS A 167 15.76 2.23 13.60
N GLU A 168 15.10 2.76 14.62
CA GLU A 168 15.31 2.41 16.03
C GLU A 168 13.99 2.52 16.78
N VAL A 169 13.89 1.81 17.90
CA VAL A 169 12.78 1.87 18.84
C VAL A 169 13.27 2.51 20.13
N VAL A 170 12.49 3.44 20.69
CA VAL A 170 12.87 4.27 21.83
C VAL A 170 11.84 4.16 22.94
N HIS A 171 12.31 3.98 24.18
CA HIS A 171 11.48 4.13 25.39
C HIS A 171 11.46 5.59 25.82
N LYS A 172 10.35 6.31 25.58
CA LYS A 172 10.27 7.77 25.75
C LYS A 172 10.68 8.26 27.15
N PRO A 173 10.22 7.63 28.26
CA PRO A 173 10.56 8.10 29.61
C PRO A 173 12.05 7.97 29.96
N SER A 174 12.73 6.92 29.48
CA SER A 174 14.13 6.65 29.86
C SER A 174 15.16 7.04 28.80
N GLY A 175 14.75 7.29 27.55
CA GLY A 175 15.65 7.51 26.43
C GLY A 175 16.40 6.28 25.93
N ARG A 176 16.22 5.09 26.53
CA ARG A 176 16.78 3.82 26.03
C ARG A 176 16.35 3.55 24.59
N LYS A 177 17.28 3.01 23.80
CA LYS A 177 17.10 2.73 22.38
C LYS A 177 17.54 1.32 22.03
N LEU A 178 16.87 0.73 21.03
CA LEU A 178 17.26 -0.53 20.40
C LEU A 178 17.11 -0.38 18.88
N GLY A 179 18.11 -0.84 18.13
CA GLY A 179 18.03 -0.90 16.67
C GLY A 179 17.08 -2.01 16.21
N PHE A 180 16.63 -1.92 14.95
CA PHE A 180 15.74 -2.93 14.36
C PHE A 180 16.34 -4.34 14.39
N GLY A 181 17.64 -4.50 14.10
CA GLY A 181 18.31 -5.79 14.11
C GLY A 181 18.33 -6.47 15.49
N GLU A 182 18.43 -5.68 16.57
CA GLU A 182 18.41 -6.18 17.95
C GLU A 182 17.05 -6.70 18.41
N LEU A 183 15.99 -6.35 17.66
CA LEU A 183 14.59 -6.70 17.92
C LEU A 183 14.03 -7.69 16.89
N ALA A 184 14.76 -7.96 15.80
CA ALA A 184 14.25 -8.68 14.64
C ALA A 184 13.69 -10.06 15.00
N ALA A 185 14.47 -10.88 15.72
CA ALA A 185 14.06 -12.22 16.13
C ALA A 185 12.85 -12.20 17.08
N ASP A 186 12.88 -11.31 18.08
CA ASP A 186 11.81 -11.18 19.07
C ASP A 186 10.51 -10.68 18.43
N ALA A 187 10.59 -9.73 17.49
CA ALA A 187 9.46 -9.22 16.74
C ALA A 187 8.88 -10.27 15.80
N ALA A 188 9.70 -11.05 15.10
CA ALA A 188 9.24 -12.11 14.20
C ALA A 188 8.44 -13.21 14.93
N ALA A 189 8.80 -13.48 16.20
CA ALA A 189 8.11 -14.42 17.06
C ALA A 189 6.75 -13.91 17.58
N GLN A 190 6.45 -12.62 17.44
CA GLN A 190 5.15 -12.05 17.83
C GLN A 190 4.05 -12.47 16.82
N PRO A 191 2.79 -12.57 17.28
CA PRO A 191 1.66 -12.64 16.37
C PRO A 191 1.55 -11.32 15.58
N VAL A 192 1.06 -11.41 14.35
CA VAL A 192 0.70 -10.21 13.57
C VAL A 192 -0.51 -9.56 14.23
N PRO A 193 -0.50 -8.23 14.50
CA PRO A 193 -1.68 -7.52 14.97
C PRO A 193 -2.86 -7.68 14.01
N ALA A 194 -4.06 -7.88 14.55
CA ALA A 194 -5.27 -7.91 13.73
C ALA A 194 -5.50 -6.56 13.02
N ASP A 195 -6.07 -6.60 11.81
CA ASP A 195 -6.22 -5.42 10.94
C ASP A 195 -6.92 -4.24 11.60
N ASP A 196 -7.90 -4.49 12.47
CA ASP A 196 -8.67 -3.49 13.21
C ASP A 196 -7.87 -2.83 14.35
N LYS A 197 -6.73 -3.41 14.74
CA LYS A 197 -5.82 -2.91 15.78
C LYS A 197 -4.56 -2.24 15.20
N ILE A 198 -4.35 -2.34 13.89
CA ILE A 198 -3.21 -1.69 13.23
C ILE A 198 -3.41 -0.17 13.26
N LYS A 199 -2.46 0.54 13.87
CA LYS A 199 -2.44 2.00 13.94
C LYS A 199 -1.49 2.54 12.86
N LEU A 200 -2.07 3.11 11.80
CA LEU A 200 -1.31 3.80 10.77
C LEU A 200 -0.79 5.15 11.27
N LYS A 201 0.30 5.63 10.67
CA LYS A 201 0.76 7.00 10.85
C LYS A 201 -0.18 8.01 10.20
N ASP A 202 -0.27 9.18 10.80
CA ASP A 202 -0.86 10.35 10.17
C ASP A 202 0.03 10.89 9.05
N ALA A 203 -0.56 11.57 8.07
CA ALA A 203 0.17 12.11 6.93
C ALA A 203 1.25 13.14 7.34
N SER A 204 1.07 13.80 8.49
CA SER A 204 2.07 14.71 9.07
C SER A 204 3.34 14.00 9.53
N ALA A 205 3.26 12.70 9.85
CA ALA A 205 4.38 11.89 10.31
C ALA A 205 5.13 11.18 9.15
N PHE A 206 4.64 11.30 7.91
CA PHE A 206 5.31 10.71 6.75
C PHE A 206 6.65 11.38 6.45
N ARG A 207 7.66 10.56 6.19
CA ARG A 207 9.02 10.97 5.84
C ARG A 207 9.32 10.87 4.35
N TYR A 208 8.60 10.02 3.63
CA TYR A 208 8.82 9.73 2.21
C TYR A 208 7.55 9.93 1.37
N ILE A 209 6.39 9.47 1.86
CA ILE A 209 5.13 9.59 1.15
C ILE A 209 4.80 11.07 0.92
N GLY A 210 4.73 11.48 -0.35
CA GLY A 210 4.43 12.86 -0.75
C GLY A 210 5.57 13.86 -0.51
N LYS A 211 6.79 13.42 -0.20
CA LYS A 211 7.94 14.31 0.07
C LYS A 211 8.90 14.48 -1.09
N GLY A 212 8.93 13.57 -2.06
CA GLY A 212 9.79 13.65 -3.25
C GLY A 212 11.29 13.57 -2.97
N ASN A 213 11.68 13.10 -1.78
CA ASN A 213 13.06 12.99 -1.31
C ASN A 213 13.66 11.58 -1.49
N VAL A 214 12.89 10.64 -2.03
CA VAL A 214 13.34 9.28 -2.35
C VAL A 214 13.61 9.18 -3.85
N ARG A 215 14.80 8.73 -4.22
CA ARG A 215 15.13 8.41 -5.61
C ARG A 215 14.55 7.04 -5.98
N PRO A 216 14.04 6.84 -7.22
CA PRO A 216 13.58 5.54 -7.66
C PRO A 216 14.69 4.49 -7.57
N THR A 217 14.36 3.32 -7.03
CA THR A 217 15.32 2.25 -6.71
C THR A 217 16.12 1.83 -7.94
N ASP A 218 15.44 1.64 -9.07
CA ASP A 218 16.06 1.14 -10.30
C ASP A 218 16.44 2.29 -11.26
N GLN A 219 16.46 3.56 -10.81
CA GLN A 219 16.65 4.73 -11.68
C GLN A 219 17.92 4.61 -12.54
N VAL A 220 19.04 4.24 -11.93
CA VAL A 220 20.33 4.14 -12.63
C VAL A 220 20.26 3.07 -13.73
N ASP A 221 19.76 1.88 -13.40
CA ASP A 221 19.66 0.76 -14.35
C ASP A 221 18.70 1.08 -15.49
N ILE A 222 17.58 1.76 -15.20
CA ILE A 222 16.63 2.23 -16.22
C ILE A 222 17.31 3.23 -17.15
N THR A 223 18.01 4.24 -16.62
CA THR A 223 18.61 5.30 -17.43
C THR A 223 19.86 4.87 -18.18
N THR A 224 20.52 3.80 -17.74
CA THR A 224 21.73 3.25 -18.38
C THR A 224 21.46 2.06 -19.28
N GLY A 225 20.21 1.58 -19.34
CA GLY A 225 19.81 0.43 -20.17
C GLY A 225 20.19 -0.93 -19.59
N HIS A 226 20.51 -1.00 -18.29
CA HIS A 226 20.79 -2.26 -17.59
C HIS A 226 19.54 -2.90 -16.95
N ALA A 227 18.45 -2.14 -16.83
CA ALA A 227 17.19 -2.68 -16.28
C ALA A 227 16.66 -3.81 -17.18
N THR A 228 16.32 -4.94 -16.56
CA THR A 228 15.72 -6.09 -17.25
C THR A 228 14.21 -6.09 -17.02
N TYR A 229 13.45 -6.18 -18.10
CA TYR A 229 12.00 -6.30 -18.12
C TYR A 229 11.58 -7.66 -18.68
N GLY A 230 10.31 -8.00 -18.55
CA GLY A 230 9.77 -9.25 -19.11
C GLY A 230 10.03 -9.43 -20.61
N GLN A 231 10.11 -8.34 -21.37
CA GLN A 231 10.41 -8.38 -22.81
C GLN A 231 11.87 -8.75 -23.13
N ASP A 232 12.78 -8.59 -22.17
CA ASP A 232 14.22 -8.86 -22.36
C ASP A 232 14.56 -10.34 -22.10
N VAL A 233 13.58 -11.13 -21.61
CA VAL A 233 13.77 -12.55 -21.32
C VAL A 233 13.67 -13.37 -22.61
N VAL A 234 14.75 -14.08 -22.93
CA VAL A 234 14.80 -15.02 -24.07
C VAL A 234 14.91 -16.46 -23.55
N LEU A 235 13.91 -17.29 -23.86
CA LEU A 235 13.90 -18.71 -23.49
C LEU A 235 14.43 -19.61 -24.62
N PRO A 236 14.98 -20.79 -24.33
CA PRO A 236 15.35 -21.76 -25.35
C PRO A 236 14.16 -22.08 -26.27
N GLY A 237 14.36 -21.88 -27.59
CA GLY A 237 13.33 -22.13 -28.60
C GLY A 237 12.24 -21.04 -28.71
N MET A 238 12.35 -19.92 -27.99
CA MET A 238 11.37 -18.83 -28.04
C MET A 238 11.20 -18.30 -29.47
N LYS A 239 9.94 -18.20 -29.91
CA LYS A 239 9.58 -17.61 -31.20
C LYS A 239 9.21 -16.15 -31.00
N PHE A 240 9.55 -15.33 -31.98
CA PHE A 240 9.21 -13.91 -31.99
C PHE A 240 8.07 -13.70 -32.98
N ALA A 241 6.98 -13.08 -32.53
CA ALA A 241 5.87 -12.67 -33.38
C ALA A 241 5.83 -11.15 -33.45
N VAL A 242 5.61 -10.61 -34.64
CA VAL A 242 5.41 -9.18 -34.87
C VAL A 242 4.08 -8.96 -35.58
N ILE A 243 3.36 -7.90 -35.19
CA ILE A 243 2.16 -7.49 -35.92
C ILE A 243 2.61 -6.95 -37.28
N ALA A 244 2.20 -7.62 -38.36
CA ALA A 244 2.33 -7.07 -39.71
C ALA A 244 1.43 -5.83 -39.83
N ARG A 245 2.05 -4.64 -39.84
CA ARG A 245 1.32 -3.38 -39.97
C ARG A 245 1.16 -3.03 -41.45
N PRO A 246 0.00 -2.52 -41.89
CA PRO A 246 -0.15 -2.04 -43.26
C PRO A 246 0.83 -0.90 -43.53
N PRO A 247 1.36 -0.76 -44.75
CA PRO A 247 2.30 0.31 -45.10
C PRO A 247 1.67 1.71 -45.00
N VAL A 248 0.33 1.78 -44.97
CA VAL A 248 -0.44 3.03 -44.86
C VAL A 248 -1.41 2.95 -43.69
N VAL A 249 -1.56 4.08 -42.98
CA VAL A 249 -2.52 4.23 -41.87
C VAL A 249 -3.94 3.95 -42.37
N GLY A 250 -4.69 3.14 -41.63
CA GLY A 250 -6.07 2.77 -42.00
C GLY A 250 -6.19 1.63 -43.02
N GLY A 251 -5.08 1.05 -43.48
CA GLY A 251 -5.10 -0.15 -44.31
C GLY A 251 -5.81 -1.33 -43.61
N LYS A 252 -6.56 -2.10 -44.39
CA LYS A 252 -7.30 -3.28 -43.91
C LYS A 252 -6.63 -4.55 -44.43
N VAL A 253 -6.73 -5.64 -43.67
CA VAL A 253 -6.35 -6.98 -44.13
C VAL A 253 -7.24 -7.35 -45.33
N ALA A 254 -6.62 -7.72 -46.44
CA ALA A 254 -7.35 -8.12 -47.66
C ALA A 254 -7.94 -9.52 -47.54
N SER A 255 -7.17 -10.45 -46.97
CA SER A 255 -7.57 -11.82 -46.64
C SER A 255 -6.67 -12.35 -45.52
N LEU A 256 -7.19 -13.25 -44.69
CA LEU A 256 -6.41 -14.00 -43.69
C LEU A 256 -5.77 -15.24 -44.33
#